data_AF-A0A2D8AF93-F1
#
_entry.id   AF-A0A2D8AF93-F1
#
_cell.length_a   1.000
_cell.length_b   1.000
_cell.length_c   1.000
_cell.angle_alpha   90.00
_cell.angle_beta   90.00
_cell.angle_gamma   90.00
#
_symmetry.space_group_name_H-M   'P 1'
#
loop_
_entity.id
_entity.type
_entity.pdbx_description
1 polymer ?
#
loop_
_entity_poly.entity_id
_entity_poly.type
_entity_poly.pdbx_seq_one_letter_code
_entity_poly.pdbx_strand_id
1 'polypeptide(L)'
;MKVNPVQSRRRLCCSLFSVTLLAVTLSGCGTIRFTHDLGDERQTTEGKSQWHHGTLDGMIEVSQPKNLYRTCRGKPWQEVKVQYSVYNGITALTVAAGVGAVVPVLDAVSLWTPWTVTTVCAE
;
A
#
# COMPACT_ATOMS: atom_id res chain seq x y z
N MET A 1 5.74 -42.89 22.61
CA MET A 1 5.73 -41.52 23.16
C MET A 1 4.31 -40.96 23.08
N LYS A 2 3.67 -40.61 24.21
CA LYS A 2 2.33 -40.01 24.24
C LYS A 2 2.48 -38.49 24.10
N VAL A 3 2.03 -37.93 22.97
CA VAL A 3 2.05 -36.47 22.76
C VAL A 3 0.89 -35.86 23.54
N ASN A 4 1.18 -34.88 24.39
CA ASN A 4 0.19 -34.24 25.25
C ASN A 4 -0.74 -33.35 24.39
N PRO A 5 -2.06 -33.58 24.35
CA PRO A 5 -2.97 -32.90 23.41
C PRO A 5 -3.01 -31.38 23.60
N VAL A 6 -2.78 -30.89 24.83
CA VAL A 6 -2.69 -29.46 25.14
C VAL A 6 -1.42 -28.84 24.53
N GLN A 7 -0.29 -29.56 24.59
CA GLN A 7 0.98 -29.12 24.01
C GLN A 7 0.95 -29.18 22.47
N SER A 8 0.24 -30.15 21.90
CA SER A 8 0.00 -30.25 20.45
C SER A 8 -0.87 -29.08 19.94
N ARG A 9 -1.97 -28.76 20.62
CA ARG A 9 -2.81 -27.59 20.28
C ARG A 9 -2.06 -26.26 20.36
N ARG A 10 -1.25 -26.05 21.41
CA ARG A 10 -0.44 -24.83 21.55
C ARG A 10 0.57 -24.67 20.42
N ARG A 11 1.27 -25.76 20.04
CA ARG A 11 2.22 -25.75 18.92
C ARG A 11 1.51 -25.48 17.60
N LEU A 12 0.34 -26.06 17.37
CA LEU A 12 -0.46 -25.85 16.16
C LEU A 12 -0.93 -24.39 16.04
N CYS A 13 -1.44 -23.78 17.12
CA CYS A 13 -1.83 -22.36 17.11
C CYS A 13 -0.65 -21.42 16.88
N CYS A 14 0.51 -21.65 17.53
CA CYS A 14 1.70 -20.84 17.30
C CYS A 14 2.19 -20.94 15.85
N SER A 15 2.23 -22.15 15.29
CA SER A 15 2.61 -22.35 13.89
C SER A 15 1.65 -21.67 12.91
N LEU A 16 0.34 -21.75 13.15
CA LEU A 16 -0.67 -21.07 12.33
C LEU A 16 -0.51 -19.55 12.40
N PHE A 17 -0.31 -18.99 13.59
CA PHE A 17 -0.05 -17.56 13.77
C PHE A 17 1.20 -17.10 13.01
N SER A 18 2.31 -17.83 13.13
CA SER A 18 3.56 -17.51 12.40
C SER A 18 3.40 -17.58 10.88
N VAL A 19 2.69 -18.58 10.36
CA VAL A 19 2.42 -18.71 8.91
C VAL A 19 1.52 -17.57 8.42
N THR A 20 0.52 -17.18 9.20
CA THR A 20 -0.39 -16.08 8.83
C THR A 20 0.35 -14.74 8.85
N LEU A 21 1.19 -14.50 9.87
CA LEU A 21 2.02 -13.31 9.94
C LEU A 21 3.00 -13.21 8.76
N LEU A 22 3.64 -14.32 8.40
CA LEU A 22 4.54 -14.37 7.24
C LEU A 22 3.79 -14.18 5.92
N ALA A 23 2.59 -14.77 5.79
CA ALA A 23 1.76 -14.58 4.60
C ALA A 23 1.35 -13.11 4.45
N VAL A 24 0.96 -12.43 5.55
CA VAL A 24 0.59 -11.00 5.55
C VAL A 24 1.75 -10.07 5.23
N THR A 25 2.99 -10.40 5.65
CA THR A 25 4.15 -9.58 5.28
C THR A 25 4.59 -9.78 3.83
N LEU A 26 4.22 -10.92 3.22
CA LEU A 26 4.49 -11.25 1.81
C LEU A 26 3.35 -10.83 0.87
N SER A 27 2.11 -10.76 1.34
CA SER A 27 0.93 -10.43 0.54
C SER A 27 0.66 -8.92 0.53
N GLY A 28 1.18 -8.26 -0.51
CA GLY A 28 0.71 -6.93 -0.89
C GLY A 28 1.77 -5.85 -0.82
N CYS A 29 2.88 -6.04 -1.53
CA CYS A 29 3.71 -4.91 -1.95
C CYS A 29 3.64 -4.79 -3.46
N GLY A 30 2.74 -3.94 -3.95
CA GLY A 30 2.65 -3.58 -5.36
C GLY A 30 3.44 -2.31 -5.64
N THR A 31 4.15 -2.23 -6.77
CA THR A 31 4.75 -0.97 -7.22
C THR A 31 4.47 -0.77 -8.70
N ILE A 32 3.91 0.38 -9.03
CA ILE A 32 3.76 0.88 -10.40
C ILE A 32 4.77 2.01 -10.56
N ARG A 33 5.57 1.97 -11.62
CA ARG A 33 6.54 3.02 -11.95
C ARG A 33 6.18 3.61 -13.30
N PHE A 34 6.00 4.92 -13.32
CA PHE A 34 5.90 5.71 -14.54
C PHE A 34 7.24 6.42 -14.71
N THR A 35 7.89 6.22 -15.85
CA THR A 35 9.16 6.86 -16.18
C THR A 35 8.99 7.65 -17.46
N HIS A 36 9.57 8.85 -17.48
CA HIS A 36 9.62 9.70 -18.65
C HIS A 36 11.08 9.82 -19.07
N ASP A 37 11.39 9.38 -20.29
CA ASP A 37 12.70 9.60 -20.89
C ASP A 37 12.83 11.07 -21.29
N LEU A 38 13.68 11.80 -20.58
CA LEU A 38 13.96 13.22 -20.82
C LEU A 38 15.28 13.41 -21.59
N GLY A 39 15.92 12.34 -22.05
CA GLY A 39 17.29 12.35 -22.56
C GLY A 39 18.33 12.26 -21.44
N ASP A 40 19.49 11.66 -21.77
CA ASP A 40 20.56 11.36 -20.83
C ASP A 40 21.10 12.62 -20.11
N GLU A 41 21.33 12.51 -18.80
CA GLU A 41 21.98 13.49 -17.90
C GLU A 41 21.18 14.70 -17.37
N ARG A 42 19.86 14.59 -17.12
CA ARG A 42 19.24 15.53 -16.16
C ARG A 42 19.47 15.08 -14.73
N GLN A 43 20.07 15.94 -13.91
CA GLN A 43 20.13 15.73 -12.46
C GLN A 43 18.71 15.62 -11.90
N THR A 44 18.53 14.81 -10.86
CA THR A 44 17.22 14.44 -10.35
C THR A 44 17.06 14.98 -8.95
N THR A 45 15.92 15.58 -8.63
CA THR A 45 15.64 16.02 -7.26
C THR A 45 15.38 14.82 -6.35
N GLU A 46 15.54 15.00 -5.04
CA GLU A 46 15.04 14.03 -4.06
C GLU A 46 13.52 13.78 -4.24
N GLY A 47 13.11 12.52 -4.10
CA GLY A 47 11.72 12.11 -4.34
C GLY A 47 10.75 12.64 -3.27
N LYS A 48 9.70 13.33 -3.69
CA LYS A 48 8.62 13.79 -2.80
C LYS A 48 7.57 12.71 -2.63
N SER A 49 7.47 12.13 -1.44
CA SER A 49 6.50 11.08 -1.09
C SER A 49 5.24 11.65 -0.46
N GLN A 50 4.07 11.20 -0.93
CA GLN A 50 2.77 11.63 -0.43
C GLN A 50 1.78 10.46 -0.43
N TRP A 51 0.90 10.43 0.57
CA TRP A 51 -0.22 9.49 0.58
C TRP A 51 -1.30 9.89 -0.43
N HIS A 52 -1.96 8.88 -0.96
CA HIS A 52 -3.09 8.97 -1.87
C HIS A 52 -4.06 7.84 -1.54
N HIS A 53 -5.35 8.02 -1.77
CA HIS A 53 -6.35 7.01 -1.41
C HIS A 53 -7.55 7.00 -2.35
N GLY A 54 -7.98 5.80 -2.68
CA GLY A 54 -9.22 5.53 -3.39
C GLY A 54 -10.23 4.82 -2.51
N THR A 55 -11.37 4.51 -3.10
CA THR A 55 -12.45 3.70 -2.55
C THR A 55 -12.96 2.73 -3.62
N LEU A 56 -13.84 1.81 -3.23
CA LEU A 56 -14.32 0.69 -4.05
C LEU A 56 -13.15 -0.05 -4.71
N ASP A 57 -12.26 -0.59 -3.88
CA ASP A 57 -11.07 -1.34 -4.33
C ASP A 57 -10.14 -0.54 -5.25
N GLY A 58 -10.14 0.79 -5.08
CA GLY A 58 -9.33 1.70 -5.89
C GLY A 58 -9.98 2.13 -7.20
N MET A 59 -11.23 1.76 -7.47
CA MET A 59 -11.96 2.17 -8.68
C MET A 59 -12.34 3.65 -8.68
N ILE A 60 -12.59 4.22 -7.49
CA ILE A 60 -12.96 5.63 -7.35
C ILE A 60 -11.86 6.35 -6.57
N GLU A 61 -11.30 7.39 -7.18
CA GLU A 61 -10.32 8.26 -6.54
C GLU A 61 -11.03 9.25 -5.62
N VAL A 62 -10.68 9.26 -4.33
CA VAL A 62 -11.30 10.14 -3.33
C VAL A 62 -10.37 11.32 -2.98
N SER A 63 -9.07 11.06 -2.91
CA SER A 63 -8.08 12.14 -2.76
C SER A 63 -7.90 12.93 -4.05
N GLN A 64 -7.43 14.17 -3.94
CA GLN A 64 -7.11 14.97 -5.11
C GLN A 64 -6.02 14.31 -5.97
N PRO A 65 -6.14 14.35 -7.31
CA PRO A 65 -5.11 13.90 -8.22
C PRO A 65 -3.79 14.62 -7.97
N LYS A 66 -2.68 13.90 -8.13
CA LYS A 66 -1.35 14.49 -7.93
C LYS A 66 -1.01 15.44 -9.07
N ASN A 67 -0.91 16.73 -8.76
CA ASN A 67 -0.51 17.75 -9.71
C ASN A 67 1.03 17.79 -9.84
N LEU A 68 1.56 17.02 -10.80
CA LEU A 68 3.01 16.91 -11.04
C LEU A 68 3.65 18.25 -11.40
N TYR A 69 2.94 19.12 -12.13
CA TYR A 69 3.42 20.47 -12.46
C TYR A 69 3.67 21.29 -11.20
N ARG A 70 2.75 21.27 -10.24
CA ARG A 70 2.91 21.93 -8.94
C ARG A 70 4.01 21.28 -8.11
N THR A 71 4.05 19.95 -8.04
CA THR A 71 5.06 19.20 -7.27
C THR A 71 6.48 19.48 -7.75
N CYS A 72 6.66 19.55 -9.07
CA CYS A 72 7.93 19.85 -9.74
C CYS A 72 8.16 21.33 -10.01
N ARG A 73 7.30 22.23 -9.52
CA ARG A 73 7.44 23.69 -9.68
C ARG A 73 7.63 24.12 -11.14
N GLY A 74 6.88 23.49 -12.05
CA GLY A 74 6.96 23.73 -13.49
C GLY A 74 8.08 23.00 -14.23
N LYS A 75 8.98 22.30 -13.52
CA LYS A 75 9.98 21.41 -14.14
C LYS A 75 9.34 20.10 -14.61
N PRO A 76 9.91 19.41 -15.62
CA PRO A 76 9.42 18.11 -16.02
C PRO A 76 9.61 17.08 -14.89
N TRP A 77 8.65 16.18 -14.75
CA TRP A 77 8.79 15.01 -13.90
C TRP A 77 9.53 13.91 -14.67
N GLN A 78 10.28 13.09 -13.95
CA GLN A 78 11.08 12.01 -14.53
C GLN A 78 10.58 10.64 -14.09
N GLU A 79 10.22 10.50 -12.81
CA GLU A 79 9.65 9.27 -12.29
C GLU A 79 8.48 9.55 -11.34
N VAL A 80 7.41 8.78 -11.49
CA VAL A 80 6.33 8.66 -10.50
C VAL A 80 6.22 7.21 -10.07
N LYS A 81 6.44 6.95 -8.80
CA LYS A 81 6.33 5.63 -8.18
C LYS A 81 5.09 5.57 -7.32
N VAL A 82 4.15 4.70 -7.66
CA VAL A 82 2.98 4.37 -6.84
C VAL A 82 3.26 3.06 -6.14
N GLN A 83 3.36 3.08 -4.82
CA GLN A 83 3.70 1.92 -4.01
C GLN A 83 2.58 1.61 -3.01
N TYR A 84 2.12 0.37 -3.02
CA TYR A 84 1.36 -0.20 -1.91
C TYR A 84 2.35 -0.84 -0.94
N SER A 85 2.50 -0.26 0.25
CA SER A 85 3.44 -0.72 1.27
C SER A 85 2.73 -1.51 2.38
N VAL A 86 3.50 -2.17 3.25
CA VAL A 86 2.96 -2.82 4.46
C VAL A 86 2.16 -1.83 5.32
N TYR A 87 2.61 -0.58 5.45
CA TYR A 87 1.89 0.46 6.21
C TYR A 87 0.53 0.79 5.57
N ASN A 88 0.47 0.79 4.23
CA ASN A 88 -0.77 0.99 3.49
C ASN A 88 -1.72 -0.19 3.73
N GLY A 89 -1.19 -1.43 3.68
CA GLY A 89 -1.93 -2.65 4.00
C GLY A 89 -2.54 -2.67 5.40
N ILE A 90 -1.75 -2.32 6.42
CA ILE A 90 -2.24 -2.23 7.81
C ILE A 90 -3.34 -1.17 7.93
N THR A 91 -3.18 -0.03 7.26
CA THR A 91 -4.18 1.04 7.27
C THR A 91 -5.48 0.59 6.62
N ALA A 92 -5.40 -0.04 5.44
CA ALA A 92 -6.56 -0.60 4.75
C ALA A 92 -7.31 -1.63 5.61
N LEU A 93 -6.56 -2.55 6.25
CA LEU A 93 -7.13 -3.57 7.14
C LEU A 93 -7.83 -2.93 8.35
N THR A 94 -7.20 -1.92 8.95
CA THR A 94 -7.76 -1.24 10.13
C THR A 94 -9.08 -0.54 9.78
N VAL A 95 -9.13 0.15 8.64
CA VAL A 95 -10.36 0.80 8.17
C VAL A 95 -11.42 -0.24 7.82
N ALA A 96 -11.05 -1.32 7.11
CA ALA A 96 -11.98 -2.40 6.76
C ALA A 96 -12.60 -3.06 8.01
N ALA A 97 -11.80 -3.38 9.03
CA ALA A 97 -12.29 -3.95 10.28
C ALA A 97 -13.26 -3.01 11.02
N GLY A 98 -12.97 -1.70 11.03
CA GLY A 98 -13.84 -0.69 11.63
C GLY A 98 -15.18 -0.55 10.89
N VAL A 99 -15.14 -0.51 9.56
CA VAL A 99 -16.35 -0.46 8.73
C VAL A 99 -17.18 -1.73 8.90
N GLY A 100 -16.54 -2.90 8.86
CA GLY A 100 -17.21 -4.19 8.95
C GLY A 100 -17.93 -4.45 10.26
N ALA A 101 -17.37 -3.95 11.37
CA ALA A 101 -18.02 -4.00 12.66
C ALA A 101 -19.37 -3.24 12.72
N VAL A 102 -19.55 -2.25 11.85
CA VAL A 102 -20.77 -1.42 11.79
C VAL A 102 -21.68 -1.83 10.63
N VAL A 103 -21.10 -2.16 9.48
CA VAL A 103 -21.80 -2.47 8.23
C VAL A 103 -21.20 -3.74 7.61
N PRO A 104 -21.58 -4.95 8.09
CA PRO A 104 -20.96 -6.21 7.69
C PRO A 104 -21.10 -6.53 6.18
N VAL A 105 -22.12 -5.97 5.52
CA VAL A 105 -22.32 -6.16 4.07
C VAL A 105 -21.20 -5.55 3.23
N LEU A 106 -20.41 -4.63 3.80
CA LEU A 106 -19.29 -3.98 3.12
C LEU A 106 -17.93 -4.65 3.39
N ASP A 107 -17.88 -5.78 4.10
CA ASP A 107 -16.63 -6.50 4.43
C ASP A 107 -15.85 -6.95 3.19
N ALA A 108 -16.56 -7.17 2.08
CA ALA A 108 -15.97 -7.63 0.83
C ALA A 108 -15.44 -6.49 -0.06
N VAL A 109 -15.62 -5.22 0.33
CA VAL A 109 -15.27 -4.06 -0.49
C VAL A 109 -14.30 -3.15 0.27
N SER A 110 -13.14 -2.86 -0.31
CA SER A 110 -12.22 -1.86 0.26
C SER A 110 -12.79 -0.46 0.05
N LEU A 111 -13.36 0.12 1.10
CA LEU A 111 -13.78 1.53 1.09
C LEU A 111 -12.60 2.50 1.23
N TRP A 112 -11.43 2.01 1.62
CA TRP A 112 -10.22 2.79 1.76
C TRP A 112 -9.02 2.01 1.23
N THR A 113 -8.54 2.45 0.07
CA THR A 113 -7.40 1.84 -0.63
C THR A 113 -6.24 2.84 -0.64
N PRO A 114 -5.34 2.81 0.36
CA PRO A 114 -4.25 3.76 0.48
C PRO A 114 -3.04 3.36 -0.36
N TRP A 115 -2.34 4.34 -0.91
CA TRP A 115 -1.11 4.17 -1.69
C TRP A 115 -0.13 5.29 -1.37
N THR A 116 1.15 5.02 -1.55
CA THR A 116 2.22 6.02 -1.43
C THR A 116 2.67 6.41 -2.82
N VAL A 117 2.59 7.69 -3.17
CA VAL A 117 3.04 8.23 -4.45
C VAL A 117 4.31 9.04 -4.23
N THR A 118 5.41 8.60 -4.81
CA THR A 118 6.69 9.31 -4.81
C THR A 118 6.93 9.92 -6.18
N THR A 119 7.17 11.23 -6.22
CA THR A 119 7.46 11.97 -7.45
C THR A 119 8.92 12.41 -7.44
N VAL A 120 9.65 12.09 -8.50
CA VAL A 120 11.01 12.57 -8.79
C VAL A 120 10.92 13.55 -9.96
N CYS A 121 11.47 14.75 -9.75
CA CYS A 121 11.50 15.81 -10.74
C CYS A 121 12.88 15.89 -11.36
N ALA A 122 12.94 16.28 -12.63
CA ALA A 122 14.19 16.73 -13.22
C ALA A 122 14.60 18.05 -12.56
N GLU A 123 15.90 18.24 -12.38
CA GLU A 123 16.50 19.52 -12.02
C GLU A 123 16.56 20.49 -13.20
#